data_AF-A0A517N291-F1
#
_entry.id   AF-A0A517N291-F1
#
_cell.length_a   1.000
_cell.length_b   1.000
_cell.length_c   1.000
_cell.angle_alpha   90.00
_cell.angle_beta   90.00
_cell.angle_gamma   90.00
#
_symmetry.space_group_name_H-M   'P 1'
#
loop_
_entity.id
_entity.type
_entity.pdbx_description
1 polymer ?
#
loop_
_entity_poly.entity_id
_entity_poly.type
_entity_poly.pdbx_seq_one_letter_code
_entity_poly.pdbx_strand_id
1 'polypeptide(L)'
;MSVFADINDWYSAQCDGDWEHSYGVVIETLDNPGWWVKIDLRDTILEAAPYADYSIGDGDDDASWIQCKRDRMQWHGMGDPNRLEEILKRFLEWAKDRDDWLAVPDEADLKQRDDLELWELLGKSRGEEKCRLDDCQDWRIRHSVFCRIHHWEKVLKRRLPEGAA
;
A
#
# COMPACT_ATOMS: atom_id res chain seq x y z
N MET A 1 8.54 -26.85 -0.46
CA MET A 1 7.15 -26.35 -0.44
C MET A 1 6.82 -25.81 -1.83
N SER A 2 5.54 -25.79 -2.19
CA SER A 2 5.10 -25.33 -3.53
C SER A 2 4.89 -23.81 -3.51
N VAL A 3 5.42 -23.11 -4.51
CA VAL A 3 5.25 -21.66 -4.66
C VAL A 3 3.78 -21.25 -4.68
N PHE A 4 2.93 -22.06 -5.32
CA PHE A 4 1.49 -21.80 -5.41
C PHE A 4 0.77 -22.06 -4.09
N ALA A 5 1.23 -23.04 -3.30
CA ALA A 5 0.67 -23.27 -1.98
C ALA A 5 0.98 -22.09 -1.06
N ASP A 6 2.22 -21.61 -1.08
CA ASP A 6 2.63 -20.47 -0.25
C ASP A 6 1.91 -19.17 -0.62
N ILE A 7 1.72 -18.89 -1.92
CA ILE A 7 0.93 -17.74 -2.38
C ILE A 7 -0.55 -17.90 -1.98
N ASN A 8 -1.10 -19.11 -2.10
CA ASN A 8 -2.48 -19.38 -1.69
C ASN A 8 -2.68 -19.19 -0.18
N ASP A 9 -1.73 -19.64 0.63
CA ASP A 9 -1.77 -19.47 2.09
C ASP A 9 -1.70 -17.98 2.46
N TRP A 10 -0.83 -17.23 1.79
CA TRP A 10 -0.73 -15.77 1.98
C TRP A 10 -2.03 -15.05 1.62
N TYR A 11 -2.55 -15.30 0.41
CA TYR A 11 -3.80 -14.69 -0.05
C TYR A 11 -4.96 -15.04 0.87
N SER A 12 -5.11 -16.32 1.23
CA SER A 12 -6.17 -16.77 2.14
C SER A 12 -6.05 -16.15 3.53
N ALA A 13 -4.84 -15.85 4.00
CA ALA A 13 -4.64 -15.17 5.27
C ALA A 13 -5.05 -13.69 5.20
N GLN A 14 -4.95 -13.03 4.04
CA GLN A 14 -5.34 -11.63 3.88
C GLN A 14 -6.86 -11.45 3.69
N CYS A 15 -7.60 -12.48 3.28
CA CYS A 15 -9.05 -12.42 3.17
C CYS A 15 -9.70 -12.28 4.56
N ASP A 16 -10.18 -11.08 4.88
CA ASP A 16 -10.80 -10.72 6.15
C ASP A 16 -12.30 -10.38 6.03
N GLY A 17 -12.86 -10.41 4.82
CA GLY A 17 -14.24 -10.03 4.52
C GLY A 17 -14.38 -8.69 3.81
N ASP A 18 -13.34 -7.85 3.82
CA ASP A 18 -13.31 -6.57 3.11
C ASP A 18 -12.15 -6.52 2.10
N TRP A 19 -10.97 -7.04 2.46
CA TRP A 19 -9.75 -6.96 1.66
C TRP A 19 -9.92 -7.58 0.27
N GLU A 20 -10.54 -8.76 0.17
CA GLU A 20 -10.74 -9.49 -1.09
C GLU A 20 -11.66 -8.79 -2.10
N HIS A 21 -12.43 -7.79 -1.64
CA HIS A 21 -13.31 -7.01 -2.51
C HIS A 21 -12.56 -5.91 -3.27
N SER A 22 -11.39 -5.48 -2.77
CA SER A 22 -10.65 -4.34 -3.30
C SER A 22 -9.22 -4.67 -3.76
N TYR A 23 -8.63 -5.72 -3.20
CA TYR A 23 -7.22 -6.06 -3.35
C TYR A 23 -7.02 -7.52 -3.73
N GLY A 24 -5.84 -7.85 -4.25
CA GLY A 24 -5.52 -9.25 -4.56
C GLY A 24 -4.17 -9.47 -5.21
N VAL A 25 -4.11 -10.60 -5.92
CA VAL A 25 -2.97 -11.02 -6.74
C VAL A 25 -3.41 -11.05 -8.20
N VAL A 26 -2.75 -10.27 -9.04
CA VAL A 26 -2.96 -10.25 -10.49
C VAL A 26 -1.76 -10.86 -11.17
N ILE A 27 -1.99 -11.88 -12.00
CA ILE A 27 -1.00 -12.45 -12.91
C ILE A 27 -1.51 -12.21 -14.32
N GLU A 28 -0.78 -11.40 -15.08
CA GLU A 28 -1.10 -11.06 -16.46
C GLU A 28 0.12 -11.18 -17.35
N THR A 29 -0.11 -11.17 -18.66
CA THR A 29 0.96 -11.15 -19.66
C THR A 29 1.34 -9.72 -20.03
N LEU A 30 2.59 -9.51 -20.42
CA LEU A 30 3.05 -8.25 -20.98
C LEU A 30 2.72 -8.12 -22.49
N ASP A 31 2.88 -6.93 -23.06
CA ASP A 31 2.73 -6.68 -24.51
C ASP A 31 3.86 -7.36 -25.33
N ASN A 32 5.02 -7.55 -24.70
CA ASN A 32 6.05 -8.48 -25.13
C ASN A 32 5.91 -9.82 -24.38
N PRO A 33 6.41 -10.96 -24.91
CA PRO A 33 6.31 -12.24 -24.20
C PRO A 33 6.88 -12.14 -22.79
N GLY A 34 6.05 -12.39 -21.78
CA GLY A 34 6.44 -12.31 -20.39
C GLY A 34 5.25 -12.26 -19.45
N TRP A 35 5.57 -12.27 -18.17
CA TRP A 35 4.60 -12.20 -17.08
C TRP A 35 4.75 -10.90 -16.32
N TRP A 36 3.63 -10.38 -15.83
CA TRP A 36 3.56 -9.35 -14.83
C TRP A 36 2.69 -9.83 -13.68
N VAL A 37 3.31 -9.92 -12.51
CA VAL A 37 2.65 -10.21 -11.24
C VAL A 37 2.53 -8.90 -10.47
N LYS A 38 1.32 -8.60 -10.00
CA LYS A 38 1.00 -7.46 -9.11
C LYS A 38 0.36 -8.03 -7.85
N ILE A 39 0.87 -7.65 -6.69
CA ILE A 39 0.36 -8.10 -5.40
C ILE A 39 0.07 -6.86 -4.56
N ASP A 40 -1.19 -6.67 -4.19
CA ASP A 40 -1.59 -5.59 -3.30
C ASP A 40 -1.02 -5.82 -1.90
N LEU A 41 -0.38 -4.79 -1.37
CA LEU A 41 0.18 -4.76 -0.02
C LEU A 41 -0.66 -3.88 0.91
N ARG A 42 -1.57 -3.08 0.37
CA ARG A 42 -2.45 -2.18 1.12
C ARG A 42 -3.19 -2.98 2.19
N ASP A 43 -3.23 -2.44 3.40
CA ASP A 43 -3.86 -3.02 4.59
C ASP A 43 -3.26 -4.36 5.06
N THR A 44 -2.09 -4.74 4.54
CA THR A 44 -1.31 -5.90 5.04
C THR A 44 -0.13 -5.45 5.91
N ILE A 45 0.47 -6.38 6.66
CA ILE A 45 1.73 -6.12 7.39
C ILE A 45 2.91 -5.77 6.46
N LEU A 46 2.82 -6.13 5.17
CA LEU A 46 3.87 -5.89 4.18
C LEU A 46 3.83 -4.47 3.59
N GLU A 47 2.76 -3.68 3.81
CA GLU A 47 2.66 -2.31 3.28
C GLU A 47 3.80 -1.42 3.77
N ALA A 48 4.16 -1.53 5.05
CA ALA A 48 5.23 -0.74 5.65
C ALA A 48 6.62 -1.41 5.54
N ALA A 49 6.69 -2.66 5.05
CA ALA A 49 7.94 -3.43 5.04
C ALA A 49 8.88 -2.92 3.93
N PRO A 50 10.14 -2.57 4.22
CA PRO A 50 11.07 -2.13 3.19
C PRO A 50 11.33 -3.25 2.18
N TYR A 51 11.43 -2.88 0.90
CA TYR A 51 11.80 -3.78 -0.18
C TYR A 51 12.97 -3.18 -0.96
N ALA A 52 13.99 -3.98 -1.21
CA ALA A 52 15.09 -3.60 -2.10
C ALA A 52 14.75 -4.09 -3.52
N ASP A 53 14.68 -3.16 -4.47
CA ASP A 53 14.43 -3.48 -5.87
C ASP A 53 15.46 -4.49 -6.39
N TYR A 54 14.98 -5.42 -7.20
CA TYR A 54 15.76 -6.52 -7.75
C TYR A 54 15.64 -6.53 -9.27
N SER A 55 16.77 -6.68 -9.98
CA SER A 55 16.79 -6.77 -11.43
C SER A 55 17.92 -7.69 -11.90
N ILE A 56 17.65 -8.50 -12.92
CA ILE A 56 18.64 -9.29 -13.67
C ILE A 56 18.27 -9.30 -15.17
N GLY A 57 19.25 -9.51 -16.04
CA GLY A 57 19.01 -9.66 -17.48
C GLY A 57 18.84 -8.32 -18.21
N ASP A 58 19.63 -7.32 -17.82
CA ASP A 58 19.61 -5.94 -18.27
C ASP A 58 20.44 -5.67 -19.56
N GLY A 59 20.85 -6.73 -20.29
CA GLY A 59 21.55 -6.64 -21.56
C GLY A 59 20.67 -6.82 -22.81
N ASP A 60 21.10 -6.25 -23.95
CA ASP A 60 20.43 -6.34 -25.27
C ASP A 60 20.23 -7.78 -25.80
N ASP A 61 20.79 -8.79 -25.14
CA ASP A 61 20.83 -10.19 -25.62
C ASP A 61 20.28 -11.21 -24.59
N ASP A 62 19.71 -10.73 -23.47
CA ASP A 62 19.23 -11.63 -22.42
C ASP A 62 17.83 -12.15 -22.74
N ALA A 63 17.78 -13.39 -23.28
CA ALA A 63 16.56 -14.19 -23.38
C ALA A 63 15.91 -14.53 -22.01
N SER A 64 16.49 -14.02 -20.92
CA SER A 64 16.14 -14.35 -19.55
C SER A 64 16.27 -13.12 -18.65
N TRP A 65 15.16 -12.55 -18.20
CA TRP A 65 15.17 -11.35 -17.35
C TRP A 65 14.08 -11.39 -16.28
N ILE A 66 14.35 -10.72 -15.15
CA ILE A 66 13.39 -10.47 -14.07
C ILE A 66 13.63 -9.07 -13.53
N GLN A 67 12.54 -8.34 -13.30
CA GLN A 67 12.54 -7.10 -12.54
C GLN A 67 11.45 -7.15 -11.47
N CYS A 68 11.84 -6.95 -10.22
CA CYS A 68 10.95 -6.82 -9.09
C CYS A 68 11.13 -5.47 -8.43
N LYS A 69 10.03 -4.80 -8.13
CA LYS A 69 10.02 -3.50 -7.48
C LYS A 69 8.78 -3.37 -6.61
N ARG A 70 8.81 -2.43 -5.69
CA ARG A 70 7.66 -2.12 -4.84
C ARG A 70 7.37 -0.63 -4.88
N ASP A 71 6.11 -0.26 -4.99
CA ASP A 71 5.68 1.10 -4.70
C ASP A 71 5.08 1.18 -3.27
N ARG A 72 4.19 2.15 -3.01
CA ARG A 72 3.56 2.28 -1.68
C ARG A 72 2.47 1.26 -1.43
N MET A 73 1.77 0.82 -2.47
CA MET A 73 0.55 0.01 -2.35
C MET A 73 0.72 -1.38 -2.92
N GLN A 74 1.63 -1.57 -3.87
CA GLN A 74 1.77 -2.82 -4.61
C GLN A 74 3.22 -3.27 -4.72
N TRP A 75 3.40 -4.59 -4.68
CA TRP A 75 4.59 -5.26 -5.16
C TRP A 75 4.40 -5.66 -6.62
N HIS A 76 5.43 -5.47 -7.42
CA HIS A 76 5.44 -5.82 -8.85
C HIS A 76 6.62 -6.72 -9.16
N GLY A 77 6.35 -7.77 -9.92
CA GLY A 77 7.37 -8.65 -10.47
C GLY A 77 7.09 -8.92 -11.94
N MET A 78 8.10 -8.73 -12.78
CA MET A 78 7.99 -8.88 -14.22
C MET A 78 9.14 -9.76 -14.70
N GLY A 79 8.93 -10.52 -15.76
CA GLY A 79 9.99 -11.35 -16.32
C GLY A 79 9.57 -12.05 -17.60
N ASP A 80 10.53 -12.74 -18.21
CA ASP A 80 10.30 -13.51 -19.44
C ASP A 80 9.29 -14.66 -19.25
N PRO A 81 8.78 -15.28 -20.34
CA PRO A 81 7.67 -16.25 -20.28
C PRO A 81 7.91 -17.46 -19.36
N ASN A 82 9.16 -17.80 -19.05
CA ASN A 82 9.50 -18.96 -18.22
C ASN A 82 9.84 -18.59 -16.77
N ARG A 83 9.59 -17.33 -16.34
CA ARG A 83 9.97 -16.83 -15.01
C ARG A 83 8.84 -16.70 -14.01
N LEU A 84 7.60 -17.04 -14.34
CA LEU A 84 6.46 -16.84 -13.42
C LEU A 84 6.71 -17.43 -12.02
N GLU A 85 7.20 -18.66 -11.94
CA GLU A 85 7.52 -19.30 -10.66
C GLU A 85 8.64 -18.56 -9.90
N GLU A 86 9.66 -18.07 -10.59
CA GLU A 86 10.77 -17.33 -9.98
C GLU A 86 10.31 -15.95 -9.49
N ILE A 87 9.46 -15.27 -10.25
CA ILE A 87 8.82 -14.00 -9.86
C ILE A 87 8.05 -14.20 -8.54
N LEU A 88 7.20 -15.23 -8.45
CA LEU A 88 6.44 -15.51 -7.23
C LEU A 88 7.36 -15.88 -6.04
N LYS A 89 8.44 -16.62 -6.29
CA LYS A 89 9.45 -16.91 -5.26
C LYS A 89 10.08 -15.64 -4.71
N ARG A 90 10.39 -14.64 -5.56
CA ARG A 90 10.97 -13.37 -5.09
C ARG A 90 10.06 -12.61 -4.13
N PHE A 91 8.75 -12.61 -4.39
CA PHE A 91 7.80 -12.05 -3.43
C PHE A 91 7.81 -12.82 -2.12
N LEU A 92 7.71 -14.15 -2.18
CA LEU A 92 7.64 -15.01 -0.99
C LEU A 92 8.92 -14.97 -0.15
N GLU A 93 10.10 -14.95 -0.78
CA GLU A 93 11.40 -14.83 -0.10
C GLU A 93 11.44 -13.55 0.75
N TRP A 94 10.96 -12.44 0.19
CA TRP A 94 10.88 -11.18 0.91
C TRP A 94 9.80 -11.20 1.99
N ALA A 95 8.59 -11.68 1.69
CA ALA A 95 7.50 -11.72 2.66
C ALA A 95 7.91 -12.57 3.88
N LYS A 96 8.46 -13.76 3.64
CA LYS A 96 8.90 -14.73 4.66
C LYS A 96 10.18 -14.34 5.41
N ASP A 97 10.86 -13.25 5.04
CA ASP A 97 11.96 -12.69 5.84
C ASP A 97 11.45 -12.20 7.22
N ARG A 98 10.13 -12.05 7.35
CA ARG A 98 9.46 -11.77 8.61
C ARG A 98 8.72 -13.01 9.12
N ASP A 99 8.80 -13.24 10.43
CA ASP A 99 8.07 -14.34 11.08
C ASP A 99 6.54 -14.15 11.06
N ASP A 100 6.07 -12.91 10.92
CA ASP A 100 4.66 -12.50 10.93
C ASP A 100 4.06 -12.32 9.52
N TRP A 101 4.66 -12.91 8.48
CA TRP A 101 4.31 -12.66 7.07
C TRP A 101 2.86 -12.98 6.65
N LEU A 102 2.14 -13.76 7.46
CA LEU A 102 0.71 -14.08 7.27
C LEU A 102 -0.21 -13.25 8.16
N ALA A 103 0.32 -12.47 9.09
CA ALA A 103 -0.49 -11.72 10.03
C ALA A 103 -1.29 -10.62 9.30
N VAL A 104 -2.51 -10.41 9.77
CA VAL A 104 -3.38 -9.31 9.36
C VAL A 104 -3.31 -8.23 10.44
N PRO A 105 -3.10 -6.95 10.08
CA PRO A 105 -3.14 -5.85 11.05
C PRO A 105 -4.50 -5.76 11.76
N ASP A 106 -4.52 -5.25 13.00
CA ASP A 106 -5.77 -4.99 13.70
C ASP A 106 -6.56 -3.86 12.99
N GLU A 107 -7.88 -3.95 12.96
CA GLU A 107 -8.76 -2.90 12.41
C GLU A 107 -8.47 -1.52 13.02
N ALA A 108 -8.13 -1.48 14.32
CA ALA A 108 -7.75 -0.25 14.99
C ALA A 108 -6.45 0.35 14.44
N ASP A 109 -5.47 -0.50 14.10
CA ASP A 109 -4.20 -0.07 13.51
C ASP A 109 -4.41 0.46 12.09
N LEU A 110 -5.22 -0.22 11.27
CA LEU A 110 -5.59 0.24 9.92
C LEU A 110 -6.28 1.61 9.97
N LYS A 111 -7.28 1.74 10.85
CA LYS A 111 -8.00 3.00 11.03
C LYS A 111 -7.08 4.14 11.49
N GLN A 112 -6.12 3.86 12.38
CA GLN A 112 -5.16 4.86 12.81
C GLN A 112 -4.25 5.30 11.66
N ARG A 113 -3.84 4.36 10.79
CA ARG A 113 -3.04 4.65 9.60
C ARG A 113 -3.80 5.52 8.60
N ASP A 114 -5.06 5.18 8.33
CA ASP A 114 -5.93 5.99 7.45
C ASP A 114 -6.17 7.39 8.00
N ASP A 115 -6.38 7.52 9.32
CA ASP A 115 -6.54 8.83 9.97
C ASP A 115 -5.28 9.71 9.80
N LEU A 116 -4.10 9.10 9.94
CA LEU A 116 -2.81 9.77 9.76
C LEU A 116 -2.57 10.15 8.30
N GLU A 117 -2.89 9.26 7.36
CA GLU A 117 -2.78 9.53 5.92
C GLU A 117 -3.69 10.69 5.53
N LEU A 118 -4.97 10.67 5.95
CA LEU A 118 -5.89 11.78 5.75
C LEU A 118 -5.31 13.07 6.35
N TRP A 119 -4.86 13.02 7.60
CA TRP A 119 -4.30 14.19 8.29
C TRP A 119 -3.16 14.82 7.49
N GLU A 120 -2.21 14.03 6.99
CA GLU A 120 -1.10 14.50 6.17
C GLU A 120 -1.55 15.04 4.81
N LEU A 121 -2.52 14.40 4.15
CA LEU A 121 -3.12 14.88 2.90
C LEU A 121 -3.78 16.25 3.02
N LEU A 122 -4.40 16.56 4.17
CA LEU A 122 -4.98 17.89 4.41
C LEU A 122 -3.92 19.00 4.39
N GLY A 123 -2.67 18.66 4.73
CA GLY A 123 -1.56 19.59 4.82
C GLY A 123 -1.76 20.66 5.90
N LYS A 124 -0.81 21.59 6.01
CA LYS A 124 -0.88 22.66 7.01
C LYS A 124 -1.93 23.71 6.63
N SER A 125 -2.66 24.22 7.63
CA SER A 125 -3.45 25.44 7.54
C SER A 125 -2.56 26.59 7.03
N ARG A 126 -2.74 26.96 5.76
CA ARG A 126 -1.96 28.00 5.07
C ARG A 126 -2.91 28.68 4.08
N GLY A 127 -3.29 29.92 4.35
CA GLY A 127 -4.22 30.66 3.51
C GLY A 127 -4.40 32.11 3.95
N GLU A 128 -5.21 32.84 3.18
CA GLU A 128 -5.55 34.25 3.41
C GLU A 128 -6.88 34.41 4.17
N GLU A 129 -7.72 33.38 4.20
CA GLU A 129 -9.06 33.40 4.80
C GLU A 129 -9.17 32.44 6.00
N LYS A 130 -9.88 32.88 7.03
CA LYS A 130 -10.05 32.12 8.28
C LYS A 130 -11.01 30.93 8.10
N CYS A 131 -10.86 29.95 8.98
CA CYS A 131 -11.80 28.85 9.14
C CYS A 131 -13.23 29.36 9.31
N ARG A 132 -14.19 28.68 8.68
CA ARG A 132 -15.63 28.99 8.76
C ARG A 132 -16.26 28.65 10.12
N LEU A 133 -15.62 27.81 10.93
CA LEU A 133 -16.18 27.51 12.25
C LEU A 133 -16.11 28.75 13.13
N ASP A 134 -17.24 29.09 13.74
CA ASP A 134 -17.34 30.19 14.70
C ASP A 134 -16.27 30.02 15.80
N ASP A 135 -15.68 31.15 16.21
CA ASP A 135 -14.59 31.24 17.18
C ASP A 135 -13.24 30.61 16.80
N CYS A 136 -13.09 30.03 15.60
CA CYS A 136 -11.80 29.53 15.12
C CYS A 136 -10.94 30.66 14.51
N GLN A 137 -9.70 30.79 14.99
CA GLN A 137 -8.75 31.79 14.47
C GLN A 137 -7.73 31.21 13.47
N ASP A 138 -7.78 29.91 13.20
CA ASP A 138 -6.83 29.25 12.29
C ASP A 138 -7.22 29.47 10.81
N TRP A 139 -6.23 29.39 9.94
CA TRP A 139 -6.40 29.54 8.49
C TRP A 139 -7.07 28.32 7.90
N ARG A 140 -7.88 28.51 6.86
CA ARG A 140 -8.41 27.37 6.11
C ARG A 140 -7.29 26.65 5.34
N ILE A 141 -7.50 25.37 5.04
CA ILE A 141 -6.66 24.63 4.08
C ILE A 141 -7.09 24.93 2.63
N ARG A 142 -6.22 24.67 1.65
CA ARG A 142 -6.41 25.05 0.24
C ARG A 142 -7.75 24.59 -0.36
N HIS A 143 -8.21 23.41 0.01
CA HIS A 143 -9.39 22.75 -0.58
C HIS A 143 -10.58 22.67 0.39
N SER A 144 -10.62 23.52 1.41
CA SER A 144 -11.73 23.55 2.36
C SER A 144 -12.05 24.96 2.87
N VAL A 145 -13.28 25.12 3.36
CA VAL A 145 -13.70 26.29 4.15
C VAL A 145 -13.29 26.17 5.62
N PHE A 146 -12.72 25.04 6.04
CA PHE A 146 -12.28 24.78 7.41
C PHE A 146 -10.75 24.75 7.49
N CYS A 147 -10.20 25.01 8.68
CA CYS A 147 -8.80 24.71 8.99
C CYS A 147 -8.52 23.21 9.00
N ARG A 148 -7.25 22.81 9.09
CA ARG A 148 -6.85 21.38 9.08
C ARG A 148 -7.62 20.56 10.11
N ILE A 149 -7.70 21.05 11.35
CA ILE A 149 -8.42 20.41 12.46
C ILE A 149 -9.90 20.28 12.14
N HIS A 150 -10.59 21.39 11.89
CA HIS A 150 -12.04 21.36 11.69
C HIS A 150 -12.44 20.63 10.41
N HIS A 151 -11.59 20.61 9.37
CA HIS A 151 -11.84 19.77 8.21
C HIS A 151 -11.85 18.29 8.59
N TRP A 152 -10.79 17.84 9.27
CA TRP A 152 -10.65 16.46 9.74
C TRP A 152 -11.86 16.04 10.60
N GLU A 153 -12.28 16.87 11.55
CA GLU A 153 -13.41 16.57 12.43
C GLU A 153 -14.74 16.48 11.68
N LYS A 154 -14.93 17.31 10.63
CA LYS A 154 -16.14 17.28 9.79
C LYS A 154 -16.18 16.05 8.87
N VAL A 155 -15.02 15.61 8.37
CA VAL A 155 -14.91 14.42 7.52
C VAL A 155 -15.15 13.15 8.35
N LEU A 156 -14.44 13.00 9.46
CA LEU A 156 -14.50 11.78 10.29
C LEU A 156 -15.61 11.79 11.33
N LYS A 157 -16.34 12.91 11.47
CA LYS A 157 -17.46 13.08 12.41
C LYS A 157 -17.09 12.77 13.86
N ARG A 158 -15.85 13.06 14.25
CA ARG A 158 -15.32 12.92 15.62
C ARG A 158 -14.33 14.05 15.92
N ARG A 159 -14.06 14.30 17.20
CA ARG A 159 -13.08 15.33 17.62
C ARG A 159 -11.65 14.83 17.49
N LEU A 160 -10.73 15.75 17.18
CA LEU A 160 -9.31 15.46 17.20
C LEU A 160 -8.86 15.23 18.67
N PRO A 161 -8.08 14.19 18.98
CA PRO A 161 -7.56 13.97 20.33
C PRO A 161 -6.72 15.16 20.82
N GLU A 162 -6.82 15.49 22.11
CA GLU A 162 -6.00 16.54 22.72
C GLU A 162 -4.50 16.20 22.58
N GLY A 163 -3.70 17.14 22.03
CA GLY A 163 -2.26 16.96 21.81
C GLY A 163 -1.85 16.30 20.49
N ALA A 164 -2.80 15.97 19.61
CA ALA A 164 -2.52 15.39 18.29
C ALA A 164 -2.23 16.43 17.18
N ALA A 165 -2.33 17.73 17.49
CA ALA A 165 -2.17 18.85 16.55
C ALA A 165 -0.79 19.51 16.61
#